data_AF-A0AA50HTV5-F1
#
_entry.id   AF-A0AA50HTV5-F1
#
_cell.length_a   1.000
_cell.length_b   1.000
_cell.length_c   1.000
_cell.angle_alpha   90.00
_cell.angle_beta   90.00
_cell.angle_gamma   90.00
#
_symmetry.space_group_name_H-M   'P 1'
#
loop_
_entity.id
_entity.type
_entity.pdbx_description
1 polymer ?
#
loop_
_entity_poly.entity_id
_entity_poly.type
_entity_poly.pdbx_seq_one_letter_code
_entity_poly.pdbx_strand_id
1 'polypeptide(L)'
;MRYGPLKPVGLFDARLGDFRDPANKEKKPYAVVQLRQEDKAGQLWNMVGFQTNLRWGEQGRVFRLIPGLENAEFVRMGVMHRNTFINSPNF
;
A
#
# COMPACT_ATOMS: atom_id res chain seq x y z
N MET A 1 0.54 -12.99 5.43
CA MET A 1 0.80 -11.68 6.07
C MET A 1 -0.50 -10.96 6.46
N ARG A 2 -1.30 -11.46 7.42
CA ARG A 2 -2.55 -10.79 7.85
C ARG A 2 -2.39 -9.83 9.04
N TYR A 3 -1.19 -9.79 9.62
CA TYR A 3 -0.86 -8.99 10.81
C TYR A 3 0.09 -7.82 10.50
N GLY A 4 0.35 -7.55 9.22
CA GLY A 4 1.28 -6.50 8.77
C GLY A 4 0.61 -5.50 7.81
N PRO A 5 1.29 -5.06 6.73
CA PRO A 5 0.81 -3.96 5.88
C PRO A 5 -0.50 -4.27 5.13
N LEU A 6 -0.85 -5.55 5.01
CA LEU A 6 -2.03 -6.02 4.30
C LEU A 6 -3.30 -6.14 5.15
N LYS A 7 -3.26 -5.72 6.42
CA LYS A 7 -4.32 -5.97 7.39
C LYS A 7 -5.56 -5.10 7.11
N PRO A 8 -6.75 -5.68 6.89
CA PRO A 8 -7.98 -4.96 6.56
C PRO A 8 -8.75 -4.49 7.82
N VAL A 9 -8.07 -4.09 8.89
CA VAL A 9 -8.76 -3.66 10.12
C VAL A 9 -9.40 -2.30 9.90
N GLY A 10 -10.69 -2.18 10.26
CA GLY A 10 -11.46 -0.94 10.15
C GLY A 10 -11.83 -0.55 8.71
N LEU A 11 -11.48 -1.39 7.72
CA LEU A 11 -11.76 -1.13 6.31
C LEU A 11 -12.87 -2.03 5.81
N PHE A 12 -13.74 -1.43 4.99
CA PHE A 12 -14.86 -2.06 4.33
C PHE A 12 -14.89 -1.57 2.88
N ASP A 13 -15.31 -2.43 1.96
CA ASP A 13 -15.45 -2.05 0.56
C ASP A 13 -16.77 -1.32 0.33
N ALA A 14 -16.71 0.02 0.26
CA ALA A 14 -17.88 0.88 0.05
C ALA A 14 -18.72 0.51 -1.19
N ARG A 15 -18.13 -0.18 -2.18
CA ARG A 15 -18.87 -0.67 -3.37
C ARG A 15 -19.92 -1.72 -3.01
N LEU A 16 -19.84 -2.33 -1.83
CA LEU A 16 -20.75 -3.38 -1.38
C LEU A 16 -21.93 -2.88 -0.55
N GLY A 17 -22.02 -1.57 -0.25
CA GLY A 17 -23.14 -0.96 0.49
C GLY A 17 -22.74 -0.38 1.85
N ASP A 18 -23.65 -0.33 2.83
CA ASP A 18 -23.29 0.09 4.19
C ASP A 18 -22.56 -1.07 4.92
N PHE A 19 -21.46 -0.75 5.62
CA PHE A 19 -20.70 -1.70 6.44
C PHE A 19 -21.50 -2.21 7.66
N ARG A 20 -22.54 -1.47 8.07
CA ARG A 20 -23.44 -1.84 9.17
C ARG A 20 -24.49 -2.86 8.75
N ASP A 21 -24.70 -3.04 7.45
CA ASP A 21 -25.65 -4.03 6.91
C ASP A 21 -25.17 -5.45 7.26
N PRO A 22 -26.01 -6.28 7.92
CA PRO A 22 -25.69 -7.67 8.23
C PRO A 22 -25.23 -8.49 7.02
N ALA A 23 -25.80 -8.23 5.82
CA ALA A 23 -25.45 -8.93 4.59
C ALA A 23 -24.04 -8.61 4.07
N ASN A 24 -23.43 -7.54 4.59
CA ASN A 24 -22.12 -7.05 4.16
C ASN A 24 -21.00 -7.38 5.16
N LYS A 25 -21.32 -7.82 6.38
CA LYS A 25 -20.34 -8.25 7.39
C LYS A 25 -19.44 -9.39 6.90
N GLU A 26 -20.00 -10.31 6.13
CA GLU A 26 -19.25 -11.47 5.58
C GLU A 26 -18.35 -11.09 4.40
N LYS A 27 -18.58 -9.94 3.77
CA LYS A 27 -17.86 -9.50 2.56
C LYS A 27 -16.63 -8.64 2.86
N LYS A 28 -16.10 -8.73 4.08
CA LYS A 28 -14.91 -7.98 4.49
C LYS A 28 -13.73 -8.35 3.58
N PRO A 29 -12.95 -7.38 3.08
CA PRO A 29 -11.79 -7.68 2.24
C PRO A 29 -10.79 -8.56 3.00
N TYR A 30 -10.25 -9.56 2.32
CA TYR A 30 -9.28 -10.50 2.91
C TYR A 30 -7.94 -9.83 3.22
N ALA A 31 -7.49 -8.94 2.33
CA ALA A 31 -6.27 -8.17 2.42
C ALA A 31 -6.44 -6.85 1.66
N VAL A 32 -5.72 -5.81 2.06
CA VAL A 32 -5.76 -4.49 1.42
C VAL A 32 -4.36 -3.93 1.24
N VAL A 33 -4.14 -3.19 0.16
CA VAL A 33 -2.94 -2.37 -0.01
C VAL A 33 -3.34 -0.92 0.20
N GLN A 34 -2.65 -0.23 1.10
CA GLN A 34 -2.94 1.17 1.40
C GLN A 34 -1.97 2.05 0.62
N LEU A 35 -2.53 3.04 -0.07
CA LEU A 35 -1.79 4.08 -0.76
C LEU A 35 -1.88 5.37 0.05
N ARG A 36 -0.75 6.03 0.25
CA ARG A 36 -0.67 7.34 0.90
C ARG A 36 -0.16 8.37 -0.10
N GLN A 37 -0.87 9.49 -0.22
CA GLN A 37 -0.43 10.62 -1.02
C GLN A 37 0.88 11.20 -0.45
N GLU A 38 1.88 11.42 -1.30
CA GLU A 38 3.19 11.97 -0.91
C GLU A 38 3.36 13.43 -1.34
N ASP A 39 2.64 13.88 -2.38
CA ASP A 39 2.73 15.23 -2.91
C ASP A 39 1.40 15.99 -2.79
N LYS A 40 1.46 17.32 -2.68
CA LYS A 40 0.24 18.14 -2.59
C LYS A 40 -0.62 18.09 -3.86
N ALA A 41 -0.02 17.81 -5.02
CA ALA A 41 -0.73 17.72 -6.29
C ALA A 41 -1.44 16.38 -6.50
N GLY A 42 -1.19 15.38 -5.65
CA GLY A 42 -1.85 14.07 -5.72
C GLY A 42 -1.38 13.20 -6.87
N GLN A 43 -0.20 13.50 -7.43
CA GLN A 43 0.39 12.75 -8.53
C GLN A 43 1.26 11.59 -8.04
N LEU A 44 1.72 11.63 -6.79
CA LEU A 44 2.60 10.63 -6.20
C LEU A 44 1.92 9.95 -5.01
N TRP A 45 1.89 8.62 -5.09
CA TRP A 45 1.31 7.75 -4.07
C TRP A 45 2.32 6.69 -3.65
N ASN A 46 2.43 6.48 -2.35
CA ASN A 46 3.33 5.51 -1.74
C ASN A 46 2.55 4.31 -1.18
N MET A 47 3.09 3.10 -1.37
CA MET A 47 2.52 1.87 -0.83
C MET A 47 2.95 1.69 0.63
N VAL A 48 2.00 1.81 1.55
CA VAL A 48 2.27 1.81 2.98
C VAL A 48 2.75 0.43 3.44
N GLY A 49 3.97 0.39 3.99
CA GLY A 49 4.57 -0.83 4.56
C GLY A 49 5.06 -1.85 3.54
N PHE A 50 5.29 -1.43 2.29
CA PHE A 50 5.87 -2.24 1.22
C PHE A 50 7.39 -2.01 1.06
N GLN A 51 8.15 -2.03 2.16
CA GLN A 51 9.61 -2.01 2.05
C GLN A 51 10.10 -3.36 1.48
N THR A 52 11.00 -3.32 0.50
CA THR A 52 11.42 -4.53 -0.23
C THR A 52 12.87 -4.48 -0.70
N ASN A 53 13.47 -5.66 -0.80
CA ASN A 53 14.79 -5.92 -1.40
C ASN A 53 14.69 -6.64 -2.76
N LEU A 54 13.49 -6.75 -3.32
CA LEU A 54 13.31 -7.34 -4.64
C LEU A 54 14.04 -6.52 -5.71
N ARG A 55 14.54 -7.19 -6.75
CA ARG A 55 15.07 -6.51 -7.94
C ARG A 55 13.96 -5.69 -8.59
N TRP A 56 14.31 -4.57 -9.22
CA TRP A 56 13.32 -3.65 -9.79
C TRP A 56 12.37 -4.31 -10.81
N GLY A 57 12.86 -5.24 -11.64
CA GLY A 57 12.01 -6.00 -12.56
C GLY A 57 10.93 -6.82 -11.83
N GLU A 58 11.29 -7.46 -10.71
CA GLU A 58 10.35 -8.25 -9.91
C GLU A 58 9.40 -7.38 -9.11
N GLN A 59 9.84 -6.22 -8.63
CA GLN A 59 8.96 -5.24 -8.01
C GLN A 59 7.87 -4.81 -8.99
N GLY A 60 8.24 -4.41 -10.22
CA GLY A 60 7.27 -4.03 -11.24
C GLY A 60 6.29 -5.16 -11.58
N ARG A 61 6.79 -6.40 -11.71
CA ARG A 61 5.94 -7.57 -11.98
C ARG A 61 4.97 -7.86 -10.83
N VAL A 62 5.45 -7.88 -9.59
CA VAL A 62 4.65 -8.26 -8.41
C VAL A 62 3.66 -7.17 -8.03
N PHE A 63 4.05 -5.90 -8.08
CA PHE A 63 3.15 -4.81 -7.71
C PHE A 63 1.99 -4.65 -8.70
N ARG A 64 2.19 -4.98 -9.98
CA ARG A 64 1.10 -5.02 -10.97
C ARG A 64 0.10 -6.15 -10.76
N LEU A 65 0.38 -7.13 -9.88
CA LEU A 65 -0.60 -8.14 -9.49
C LEU A 65 -1.62 -7.62 -8.47
N ILE A 66 -1.38 -6.44 -7.88
CA ILE A 66 -2.29 -5.83 -6.93
C ILE A 66 -3.45 -5.19 -7.72
N PRO A 67 -4.72 -5.53 -7.40
CA PRO A 67 -5.86 -4.94 -8.08
C PRO A 67 -5.85 -3.41 -8.00
N GLY A 68 -5.98 -2.74 -9.14
CA GLY A 68 -5.90 -1.29 -9.29
C GLY A 68 -4.50 -0.74 -9.58
N LEU A 69 -3.45 -1.57 -9.58
CA LEU A 69 -2.08 -1.18 -9.94
C LEU A 69 -1.57 -1.86 -11.23
N GLU A 70 -2.44 -2.49 -12.00
CA GLU A 70 -2.08 -3.27 -13.20
C GLU A 70 -1.31 -2.40 -14.23
N ASN A 71 -1.75 -1.15 -14.36
CA ASN A 71 -1.19 -0.14 -15.26
C ASN A 71 -0.44 0.98 -14.54
N ALA A 72 -0.10 0.80 -13.26
CA ALA A 72 0.58 1.83 -12.49
C ALA A 72 1.99 2.14 -13.04
N GLU A 73 2.35 3.43 -13.02
CA GLU A 73 3.70 3.89 -13.30
C GLU A 73 4.49 4.01 -11.98
N PHE A 74 5.59 3.27 -11.88
CA PHE A 74 6.44 3.27 -10.69
C PHE A 74 7.54 4.32 -10.82
N VAL A 75 7.27 5.53 -10.33
CA VAL A 75 8.22 6.67 -10.36
C VAL A 75 9.43 6.46 -9.45
N ARG A 76 9.26 5.68 -8.37
CA ARG A 76 10.35 5.31 -7.43
C ARG A 76 10.22 3.87 -7.00
N MET A 77 11.32 3.12 -7.14
CA MET A 77 11.40 1.71 -6.74
C MET A 77 11.87 1.58 -5.29
N GLY A 78 11.39 0.55 -4.61
CA GLY A 78 11.79 0.24 -3.24
C GLY A 78 13.27 -0.15 -3.19
N VAL A 79 13.99 0.41 -2.22
CA VAL A 79 15.37 0.02 -1.93
C VAL A 79 15.46 -0.12 -0.42
N MET A 80 15.98 -1.25 0.09
CA MET A 80 16.54 -1.25 1.44
C MET A 80 18.05 -1.32 1.35
N HIS A 81 18.68 -0.31 1.90
CA HIS A 81 20.11 -0.28 2.15
C HIS A 81 20.31 0.05 3.63
N ARG A 82 21.45 -0.39 4.17
CA ARG A 82 21.90 0.12 5.46
C ARG A 82 22.17 1.61 5.28
N ASN A 83 21.44 2.45 6.01
CA ASN A 83 21.60 3.89 5.93
C ASN A 83 22.09 4.41 7.28
N THR A 84 23.30 4.96 7.31
CA THR A 84 23.80 5.72 8.46
C THR A 84 23.25 7.14 8.30
N PHE A 85 22.19 7.47 9.02
CA PHE A 85 21.58 8.80 8.96
C PHE A 85 21.81 9.55 10.26
N ILE A 86 21.96 10.88 10.17
CA ILE A 86 21.96 11.77 11.31
C ILE A 86 20.53 12.26 11.50
N ASN A 87 19.95 12.05 12.68
CA ASN A 87 18.61 12.54 13.02
C ASN A 87 18.67 14.04 13.34
N SER A 88 18.65 14.88 12.30
CA SER A 88 18.83 16.34 12.41
C SER A 88 17.57 17.23 12.56
N PRO A 89 16.31 16.76 12.74
CA PRO A 89 15.20 17.67 12.93
C PRO A 89 15.06 17.98 14.43
N ASN A 90 16.00 18.74 14.99
CA ASN A 90 15.92 19.41 16.29
C ASN A 90 16.89 20.60 16.27
N PHE A 91 16.57 21.63 15.48
CA PHE A 91 17.08 22.99 15.65
C PHE A 91 15.93 23.96 15.42
#